data_AF-A0A8T5BGI4-F1
#
_entry.id   AF-A0A8T5BGI4-F1
#
_cell.length_a   1.000
_cell.length_b   1.000
_cell.length_c   1.000
_cell.angle_alpha   90.00
_cell.angle_beta   90.00
_cell.angle_gamma   90.00
#
_symmetry.space_group_name_H-M   'P 1'
#
loop_
_entity.id
_entity.type
_entity.pdbx_description
1 polymer ?
#
loop_
_entity_poly.entity_id
_entity_poly.type
_entity_poly.pdbx_seq_one_letter_code
_entity_poly.pdbx_strand_id
1 'polypeptide(L)'
;MADLRIRAVLFFSMTILLSLSIITGFVLYLWPHGPRSGQLLFLGSTKEEWIDLHTYLSILAVFVMVVHIILNRQLVKTYYKLTVKGEQ
;
A
#
# COMPACT_ATOMS: atom_id res chain seq x y z
N MET A 1 0.09 16.20 21.79
CA MET A 1 -1.17 15.92 21.04
C MET A 1 -0.97 15.77 19.53
N ALA A 2 0.01 16.43 18.89
CA ALA A 2 0.24 16.30 17.44
C ALA A 2 0.73 14.91 16.99
N ASP A 3 1.48 14.18 17.85
CA ASP A 3 2.14 12.91 17.52
C ASP A 3 1.15 11.77 17.21
N LEU A 4 0.10 11.60 18.03
CA LEU A 4 -0.95 10.59 17.83
C LEU A 4 -1.79 10.82 16.57
N ARG A 5 -2.10 12.08 16.26
CA ARG A 5 -2.88 12.44 15.06
C ARG A 5 -2.11 12.08 13.79
N ILE A 6 -0.82 12.42 13.74
CA ILE A 6 0.06 12.10 12.59
C ILE A 6 0.17 10.60 12.40
N ARG A 7 0.36 9.83 13.49
CA ARG A 7 0.40 8.36 13.43
C ARG A 7 -0.91 7.75 12.94
N ALA A 8 -2.05 8.25 13.42
CA ALA A 8 -3.37 7.79 12.97
C ALA A 8 -3.57 8.08 11.48
N VAL A 9 -3.27 9.30 11.03
CA VAL A 9 -3.36 9.66 9.61
C VAL A 9 -2.47 8.78 8.75
N LEU A 10 -1.22 8.54 9.14
CA LEU A 10 -0.32 7.65 8.41
C LEU A 10 -0.82 6.20 8.36
N PHE A 11 -1.41 5.71 9.45
CA PHE A 11 -1.97 4.37 9.49
C PHE A 11 -3.16 4.22 8.53
N PHE A 12 -4.11 5.16 8.57
CA PHE A 12 -5.28 5.13 7.69
C PHE A 12 -4.88 5.36 6.23
N SER A 13 -3.97 6.29 5.95
CA SER A 13 -3.49 6.52 4.58
C SER A 13 -2.77 5.29 4.02
N MET A 14 -1.91 4.64 4.81
CA MET A 14 -1.26 3.38 4.41
C MET A 14 -2.30 2.30 4.11
N THR A 15 -3.29 2.14 4.98
CA THR A 15 -4.35 1.12 4.84
C THR A 15 -5.16 1.35 3.56
N ILE A 16 -5.56 2.59 3.28
CA ILE A 16 -6.31 2.95 2.07
C ILE A 16 -5.47 2.71 0.83
N LEU A 17 -4.21 3.19 0.81
CA LEU A 17 -3.32 3.05 -0.35
C LEU A 17 -3.03 1.58 -0.68
N LEU A 18 -2.75 0.75 0.33
CA LEU A 18 -2.57 -0.69 0.13
C LEU A 18 -3.85 -1.36 -0.35
N SER A 19 -5.01 -0.98 0.16
CA SER A 19 -6.29 -1.54 -0.29
C SER A 19 -6.55 -1.21 -1.77
N LEU A 20 -6.29 0.04 -2.18
CA LEU A 20 -6.38 0.46 -3.58
C LEU A 20 -5.35 -0.26 -4.47
N SER A 21 -4.13 -0.45 -3.98
CA SER A 21 -3.10 -1.23 -4.68
C SER A 21 -3.54 -2.69 -4.89
N ILE A 22 -4.13 -3.32 -3.88
CA ILE A 22 -4.68 -4.69 -4.00
C ILE A 22 -5.81 -4.74 -5.03
N ILE A 23 -6.75 -3.79 -4.99
CA ILE A 23 -7.87 -3.74 -5.94
C ILE A 23 -7.36 -3.56 -7.38
N THR A 24 -6.46 -2.60 -7.61
CA THR A 24 -5.88 -2.35 -8.94
C THR A 24 -5.04 -3.53 -9.43
N GLY A 25 -4.27 -4.17 -8.54
CA GLY A 25 -3.51 -5.38 -8.85
C GLY A 25 -4.42 -6.56 -9.20
N PHE A 26 -5.56 -6.70 -8.51
CA PHE A 26 -6.57 -7.71 -8.80
C PHE A 26 -7.24 -7.48 -10.15
N VAL A 27 -7.57 -6.23 -10.50
CA VAL A 27 -8.07 -5.87 -11.83
C VAL A 27 -7.06 -6.24 -12.92
N LEU A 28 -5.78 -5.92 -12.72
CA LEU A 28 -4.72 -6.28 -13.67
C LEU A 28 -4.50 -7.79 -13.76
N TYR A 29 -4.64 -8.52 -12.65
CA TYR A 29 -4.51 -9.98 -12.61
C TYR A 29 -5.60 -10.67 -13.45
N LEU A 30 -6.83 -10.16 -13.40
CA LEU A 30 -7.94 -10.66 -14.21
C LEU A 30 -7.89 -10.20 -15.67
N TRP A 31 -6.98 -9.28 -16.02
CA TRP A 31 -6.90 -8.76 -17.38
C TRP A 31 -6.46 -9.85 -18.37
N PRO A 32 -7.14 -10.01 -19.51
CA PRO A 32 -6.76 -11.02 -20.50
C PRO A 32 -5.33 -10.80 -21.02
N HIS A 33 -4.64 -11.89 -21.37
CA HIS A 33 -3.28 -11.86 -21.88
C HIS A 33 -3.28 -12.22 -23.38
N GLY A 34 -2.66 -11.38 -24.23
CA GLY A 34 -2.48 -11.68 -25.66
C GLY A 34 -2.14 -10.46 -26.52
N PRO A 35 -1.84 -10.64 -27.83
CA PRO A 35 -1.35 -9.57 -28.72
C PRO A 35 -2.29 -8.36 -28.87
N ARG A 36 -3.58 -8.53 -28.58
CA ARG A 36 -4.60 -7.47 -28.63
C ARG A 36 -5.06 -7.00 -27.26
N SER A 37 -4.56 -7.57 -26.16
CA SER A 37 -5.08 -7.26 -24.83
C SER A 37 -4.79 -5.84 -24.34
N GLY A 38 -3.76 -5.19 -24.90
CA GLY A 38 -3.43 -3.79 -24.60
C GLY A 38 -4.40 -2.77 -25.21
N GLN A 39 -5.18 -3.17 -26.21
CA GLN A 39 -6.17 -2.31 -26.88
C GLN A 39 -7.57 -2.41 -26.28
N LEU A 40 -7.78 -3.33 -25.31
CA LEU A 40 -9.05 -3.44 -24.61
C LEU A 40 -9.18 -2.26 -23.64
N LEU A 41 -10.32 -1.59 -23.70
CA LEU A 41 -10.68 -0.56 -22.74
C LEU A 41 -11.47 -1.23 -21.61
N PHE A 42 -10.95 -1.13 -20.38
CA PHE A 42 -11.66 -1.53 -19.18
C PHE A 42 -11.97 -0.28 -18.37
N LEU A 43 -13.26 -0.07 -18.08
CA LEU A 43 -13.75 1.16 -17.46
C LEU A 43 -13.30 2.45 -18.21
N GLY A 44 -13.20 2.36 -19.54
CA GLY A 44 -12.78 3.49 -20.38
C GLY A 44 -11.28 3.79 -20.39
N SER A 45 -10.48 2.97 -19.72
CA SER A 45 -9.03 3.14 -19.58
C SER A 45 -8.26 1.94 -20.16
N THR A 46 -7.07 2.18 -20.70
CA THR A 46 -6.23 1.15 -21.32
C THR A 46 -5.49 0.31 -20.29
N LYS A 47 -5.02 -0.89 -20.66
CA LYS A 47 -4.23 -1.74 -19.75
C LYS A 47 -3.00 -0.99 -19.21
N GLU A 48 -2.34 -0.19 -20.05
CA GLU A 48 -1.15 0.58 -19.68
C GLU A 48 -1.47 1.62 -18.60
N GLU A 49 -2.57 2.36 -18.74
CA GLU A 49 -3.02 3.31 -17.73
C GLU A 49 -3.32 2.63 -16.38
N TRP A 50 -3.92 1.44 -16.39
CA TRP A 50 -4.13 0.65 -15.17
C TRP A 50 -2.81 0.19 -14.53
N ILE A 51 -1.82 -0.19 -15.35
CA ILE A 51 -0.47 -0.55 -14.88
C ILE A 51 0.21 0.66 -14.24
N ASP A 52 0.15 1.83 -14.89
CA ASP A 52 0.72 3.07 -14.38
C ASP A 52 0.06 3.46 -13.05
N LEU A 53 -1.28 3.43 -13.00
CA LEU A 53 -2.04 3.70 -11.77
C LEU A 53 -1.63 2.76 -10.63
N HIS A 54 -1.58 1.45 -10.89
CA HIS A 54 -1.18 0.46 -9.90
C HIS A 54 0.26 0.69 -9.42
N THR A 55 1.17 1.02 -10.35
CA THR A 55 2.58 1.25 -10.06
C THR A 55 2.78 2.49 -9.19
N TYR A 56 2.17 3.63 -9.56
CA TYR A 56 2.26 4.86 -8.77
C TYR A 56 1.63 4.72 -7.38
N LEU A 57 0.46 4.07 -7.29
CA LEU A 57 -0.19 3.77 -6.00
C LEU A 57 0.69 2.89 -5.12
N SER A 58 1.33 1.87 -5.70
CA SER A 58 2.19 0.94 -4.96
C SER A 58 3.47 1.60 -4.48
N ILE A 59 4.11 2.44 -5.31
CA ILE A 59 5.28 3.23 -4.90
C ILE A 59 4.92 4.17 -3.74
N LEU A 60 3.80 4.87 -3.84
CA LEU A 60 3.33 5.76 -2.78
C LEU A 60 3.00 4.99 -1.50
N ALA A 61 2.34 3.82 -1.62
CA ALA A 61 2.03 2.96 -0.47
C ALA A 61 3.31 2.50 0.24
N VAL A 62 4.33 2.07 -0.50
CA VAL A 62 5.64 1.68 0.05
C VAL A 62 6.31 2.86 0.75
N PHE A 63 6.29 4.05 0.15
CA PHE A 63 6.86 5.24 0.78
C PHE A 63 6.17 5.56 2.12
N VAL A 64 4.84 5.59 2.14
CA VAL A 64 4.05 5.83 3.37
C VAL A 64 4.32 4.73 4.40
N MET A 65 4.45 3.48 3.99
CA MET A 65 4.78 2.36 4.87
C MET A 65 6.15 2.51 5.53
N VAL A 66 7.18 2.91 4.78
CA VAL A 66 8.51 3.18 5.34
C VAL A 66 8.43 4.31 6.38
N VAL A 67 7.75 5.42 6.05
CA VAL A 67 7.54 6.53 6.99
C VAL A 67 6.79 6.06 8.23
N HIS A 68 5.74 5.26 8.07
CA HIS A 68 4.97 4.68 9.16
C HIS A 68 5.84 3.84 10.10
N ILE A 69 6.72 2.98 9.58
CA ILE A 69 7.64 2.17 10.37
C ILE A 69 8.66 3.05 11.11
N ILE A 70 9.24 4.05 10.46
CA ILE A 70 10.25 4.93 11.06
C ILE A 70 9.66 5.71 12.25
N LEU A 71 8.43 6.23 12.12
CA LEU A 71 7.76 6.95 13.19
C LEU A 71 7.35 6.02 14.34
N ASN A 72 6.96 4.79 14.03
CA ASN A 72 6.52 3.82 15.04
C ASN A 72 7.64 2.89 15.55
N ARG A 73 8.91 3.12 15.16
CA ARG A 73 10.05 2.25 15.50
C ARG A 73 10.23 1.96 16.99
N GLN A 74 9.89 2.91 17.86
CA GLN A 74 10.00 2.72 19.31
C GLN A 74 8.93 1.75 19.82
N LEU A 75 7.70 1.85 19.32
CA LEU A 75 6.62 0.93 19.67
C LEU A 75 6.92 -0.49 19.17
N VAL A 76 7.47 -0.63 17.97
CA VAL A 76 7.89 -1.93 17.42
C VAL A 76 8.97 -2.57 18.30
N LYS A 77 9.96 -1.80 18.76
CA LYS A 77 10.99 -2.29 19.69
C LYS A 77 10.40 -2.73 21.03
N THR A 78 9.48 -1.96 21.59
CA THR A 78 8.80 -2.31 22.84
C THR A 78 7.95 -3.58 22.67
N TYR A 79 7.17 -3.67 21.58
CA TYR A 79 6.37 -4.85 21.27
C TYR A 79 7.22 -6.10 21.07
N TYR A 80 8.35 -5.98 20.35
CA TYR A 80 9.29 -7.08 20.19
C TYR A 80 9.87 -7.56 21.53
N LYS A 81 10.29 -6.63 22.40
CA LYS A 81 10.80 -6.98 23.73
C LYS A 81 9.74 -7.69 24.58
N LEU A 82 8.51 -7.18 24.59
CA LEU A 82 7.41 -7.77 25.35
C LEU A 82 7.00 -9.14 24.82
N THR A 83 6.83 -9.29 23.51
CA THR A 83 6.28 -10.52 22.91
C THR A 83 7.32 -11.61 22.69
N VAL A 84 8.55 -11.26 22.30
CA VAL A 84 9.59 -12.24 21.96
C VAL A 84 10.55 -12.48 23.12
N LYS A 85 10.89 -11.43 23.88
CA LYS A 85 11.87 -11.53 24.96
C LYS A 85 11.24 -11.82 26.33
N GLY A 86 9.94 -11.57 26.49
CA GLY A 86 9.21 -11.82 27.75
C GLY A 86 9.70 -10.97 28.93
N GLU A 87 10.47 -9.91 28.68
CA GLU A 87 10.88 -8.95 29.71
C GLU A 87 9.67 -8.07 30.03
N GLN A 88 8.98 -8.37 31.14
CA GLN A 88 7.95 -7.51 31.74
C GLN A 88 8.60 -6.33 32.47
#